data_AF-A0A1I3IP45-F1
#
_entry.id   AF-A0A1I3IP45-F1
#
_cell.length_a   1.000
_cell.length_b   1.000
_cell.length_c   1.000
_cell.angle_alpha   90.00
_cell.angle_beta   90.00
_cell.angle_gamma   90.00
#
_symmetry.space_group_name_H-M   'P 1'
#
loop_
_entity.id
_entity.type
_entity.pdbx_description
1 polymer ?
#
loop_
_entity_poly.entity_id
_entity_poly.type
_entity_poly.pdbx_seq_one_letter_code
_entity_poly.pdbx_strand_id
1 'polypeptide(L)'
;MNHKPLPLFPGPARARCPHCGQTSYSAGGIHPQCSVRAADQDWTKQMKLRREAVEVFAPHVIKPFQRLCPKCQSIQHARTRKCTCGHVFPIKTRATAEN
;
A
#
# COMPACT_ATOMS: atom_id res chain seq x y z
N MET A 1 -35.55 17.59 -30.61
CA MET A 1 -35.06 18.18 -29.35
C MET A 1 -36.00 17.76 -28.25
N ASN A 2 -35.50 17.11 -27.19
CA ASN A 2 -36.34 16.61 -26.10
C ASN A 2 -36.53 17.72 -25.06
N HIS A 3 -37.59 18.51 -25.19
CA HIS A 3 -37.95 19.55 -24.23
C HIS A 3 -38.71 18.92 -23.07
N LYS A 4 -38.00 18.59 -21.98
CA LYS A 4 -38.67 18.20 -20.74
C LYS A 4 -39.40 19.42 -20.17
N PRO A 5 -40.72 19.36 -19.93
CA PRO A 5 -41.46 20.47 -19.33
C PRO A 5 -40.89 20.78 -17.94
N LEU A 6 -40.87 22.07 -17.58
CA LEU A 6 -40.49 22.46 -16.22
C LEU A 6 -41.47 21.82 -15.22
N PRO A 7 -40.97 21.26 -14.11
CA PRO A 7 -41.83 20.70 -13.07
C PRO A 7 -42.68 21.81 -12.46
N LEU A 8 -43.98 21.53 -12.24
CA LEU A 8 -44.94 22.45 -11.64
C LEU A 8 -44.55 22.89 -10.22
N PHE A 9 -43.77 22.07 -9.51
CA PHE A 9 -43.29 22.35 -8.17
C PHE A 9 -41.78 22.08 -8.07
N PRO A 10 -40.99 23.00 -7.46
CA PRO A 10 -39.60 22.72 -7.18
C PRO A 10 -39.50 21.60 -6.13
N GLY A 11 -38.65 20.60 -6.41
CA GLY A 11 -38.36 19.55 -5.43
C GLY A 11 -37.62 20.12 -4.19
N PRO A 12 -37.71 19.43 -3.03
CA PRO A 12 -37.02 19.88 -1.83
C PRO A 12 -35.50 19.94 -2.05
N ALA A 13 -34.86 20.97 -1.49
CA ALA A 13 -33.41 21.10 -1.50
C ALA A 13 -32.80 19.88 -0.80
N ARG A 14 -32.00 19.10 -1.53
CA ARG A 14 -31.36 17.90 -0.98
C ARG A 14 -30.05 18.28 -0.31
N ALA A 15 -29.79 17.72 0.87
CA ALA A 15 -28.54 17.90 1.58
C ALA A 15 -27.34 17.42 0.74
N ARG A 16 -26.20 18.11 0.83
CA ARG A 16 -24.94 17.68 0.22
C ARG A 16 -24.04 17.05 1.28
N CYS A 17 -23.38 15.95 0.90
CA CYS A 17 -22.42 15.28 1.76
C CYS A 17 -21.20 16.18 1.99
N PRO A 18 -20.76 16.40 3.24
CA PRO A 18 -19.60 17.24 3.55
C PRO A 18 -18.27 16.60 3.13
N HIS A 19 -18.23 15.28 2.88
CA HIS A 19 -17.00 14.58 2.49
C HIS A 19 -16.74 14.57 0.98
N CYS A 20 -17.78 14.46 0.16
CA CYS A 20 -17.64 14.32 -1.29
C CYS A 20 -18.38 15.41 -2.08
N GLY A 21 -19.16 16.27 -1.43
CA GLY A 21 -19.91 17.36 -2.06
C GLY A 21 -21.14 16.94 -2.87
N GLN A 22 -21.35 15.63 -3.06
CA GLN A 22 -22.48 15.09 -3.79
C GLN A 22 -23.75 15.09 -2.94
N THR A 23 -24.91 15.06 -3.59
CA THR A 23 -26.20 14.98 -2.90
C THR A 23 -26.30 13.71 -2.05
N SER A 24 -26.58 13.87 -0.77
CA SER A 24 -26.81 12.76 0.14
C SER A 24 -28.27 12.31 0.09
N TYR A 25 -28.46 10.99 0.15
CA TYR A 25 -29.77 10.36 0.28
C TYR A 25 -30.07 9.91 1.73
N SER A 26 -29.12 10.09 2.64
CA SER A 26 -29.31 9.74 4.06
C SER A 26 -29.97 10.87 4.83
N ALA A 27 -30.72 10.50 5.88
CA ALA A 27 -31.37 11.47 6.77
C ALA A 27 -30.37 12.43 7.44
N GLY A 28 -29.17 11.93 7.78
CA GLY A 28 -28.11 12.74 8.39
C GLY A 28 -27.28 13.57 7.39
N GLY A 29 -27.60 13.55 6.10
CA GLY A 29 -26.88 14.35 5.10
C GLY A 29 -25.46 13.85 4.75
N ILE A 30 -25.02 12.72 5.29
CA ILE A 30 -23.72 12.09 4.99
C ILE A 30 -23.92 10.69 4.39
N HIS A 31 -23.28 10.37 3.27
CA HIS A 31 -23.37 9.01 2.71
C HIS A 31 -22.88 7.97 3.72
N PRO A 32 -23.50 6.78 3.80
CA PRO A 32 -23.08 5.72 4.72
C PRO A 32 -21.57 5.41 4.61
N GLN A 33 -21.06 5.29 3.38
CA GLN A 33 -19.65 5.03 3.13
C GLN A 33 -18.73 6.17 3.59
N CYS A 34 -19.18 7.42 3.42
CA CYS A 34 -18.44 8.60 3.88
C CYS A 34 -18.42 8.68 5.41
N SER A 35 -19.52 8.32 6.08
CA SER A 35 -19.62 8.30 7.54
C SER A 35 -18.67 7.26 8.14
N VAL A 36 -18.63 6.05 7.60
CA VAL A 36 -17.71 4.99 8.05
C VAL A 36 -16.26 5.44 7.86
N ARG A 37 -15.92 5.95 6.66
CA ARG A 37 -14.57 6.44 6.39
C ARG A 37 -14.17 7.54 7.37
N ALA A 38 -15.07 8.46 7.71
CA ALA A 38 -14.81 9.53 8.65
C ALA A 38 -14.51 8.99 10.06
N ALA A 39 -15.31 8.04 10.54
CA ALA A 39 -15.08 7.38 11.82
C ALA A 39 -13.73 6.65 11.89
N ASP A 40 -13.31 6.02 10.79
CA ASP A 40 -12.08 5.23 10.73
C ASP A 40 -10.80 6.07 10.52
N GLN A 41 -10.91 7.38 10.27
CA GLN A 41 -9.75 8.23 9.92
C GLN A 41 -8.68 8.22 10.99
N ASP A 42 -9.07 8.33 12.27
CA ASP A 42 -8.11 8.46 13.36
C ASP A 42 -7.43 7.14 13.68
N TRP A 43 -8.17 6.04 13.67
CA TRP A 43 -7.61 4.70 13.81
C TRP A 43 -6.61 4.40 12.67
N THR A 44 -6.98 4.74 11.43
CA THR A 44 -6.11 4.51 10.27
C THR A 44 -4.82 5.32 10.35
N LYS A 45 -4.89 6.59 10.79
CA LYS A 45 -3.71 7.44 11.03
C LYS A 45 -2.79 6.83 12.09
N GLN A 46 -3.34 6.38 13.21
CA GLN A 46 -2.57 5.75 14.28
C GLN A 46 -1.88 4.46 13.81
N MET A 47 -2.59 3.60 13.06
CA MET A 47 -2.02 2.38 12.53
C MET A 47 -0.90 2.64 11.51
N LYS A 48 -1.04 3.69 10.69
CA LYS A 48 0.00 4.11 9.75
C LYS A 48 1.25 4.58 10.49
N LEU A 49 1.11 5.46 11.48
CA LEU A 49 2.23 5.94 12.30
C LEU A 49 2.94 4.78 13.03
N ARG A 50 2.17 3.84 13.59
CA ARG A 50 2.74 2.65 14.24
C ARG A 50 3.54 1.80 13.26
N ARG A 51 3.05 1.61 12.03
CA ARG A 51 3.75 0.84 11.01
C ARG A 51 5.03 1.53 10.56
N GLU A 52 5.00 2.84 10.33
CA GLU A 52 6.18 3.63 10.00
C GLU A 52 7.24 3.55 11.12
N ALA A 53 6.83 3.63 12.38
CA ALA A 53 7.74 3.46 13.52
C ALA A 53 8.39 2.06 13.55
N VAL A 54 7.66 1.00 13.20
CA VAL A 54 8.21 -0.36 13.11
C VAL A 54 9.18 -0.50 11.93
N GLU A 55 8.89 0.11 10.77
CA GLU A 55 9.76 0.01 9.59
C GLU A 55 11.09 0.76 9.77
N VAL A 56 11.13 1.85 10.55
CA VAL A 56 12.38 2.58 10.85
C VAL A 56 13.34 1.76 11.73
N PHE A 57 12.84 0.84 12.55
CA PHE A 57 13.65 0.04 13.48
C PHE A 57 13.93 -1.39 13.00
N ALA A 58 13.43 -1.80 11.84
CA ALA A 58 13.74 -3.13 11.32
C ALA A 58 15.19 -3.16 10.79
N PRO A 59 16.13 -3.89 11.43
CA PRO A 59 17.43 -4.11 10.81
C PRO A 59 17.20 -4.78 9.45
N HIS A 60 18.00 -4.43 8.45
CA HIS A 60 17.93 -5.08 7.13
C HIS A 60 18.30 -6.56 7.26
N VAL A 61 17.33 -7.38 7.64
CA VAL A 61 17.46 -8.84 7.67
C VAL A 61 17.61 -9.28 6.23
N ILE A 62 18.83 -9.71 5.88
CA ILE A 62 19.12 -10.29 4.58
C ILE A 62 18.16 -11.46 4.38
N LYS A 63 17.35 -11.40 3.32
CA LYS A 63 16.40 -12.47 3.03
C LYS A 63 17.16 -13.76 2.67
N PRO A 64 16.58 -14.96 2.87
CA PRO A 64 17.27 -16.23 2.58
C PRO A 64 17.81 -16.37 1.14
N PHE A 65 17.22 -15.65 0.19
CA PHE A 65 17.62 -15.62 -1.22
C PHE A 65 18.56 -14.45 -1.57
N GLN A 66 19.06 -13.73 -0.57
CA GLN A 66 19.99 -12.62 -0.72
C GLN A 66 21.32 -12.95 -0.04
N ARG A 67 22.39 -12.33 -0.53
CA ARG A 67 23.74 -12.40 0.07
C ARG A 67 24.46 -11.08 -0.12
N LEU A 68 25.39 -10.76 0.78
CA LEU A 68 26.27 -9.62 0.62
C LEU A 68 27.50 -9.98 -0.21
N CYS A 69 27.93 -9.07 -1.07
CA CYS A 69 29.22 -9.20 -1.73
C CYS A 69 30.35 -8.91 -0.73
N PRO A 70 31.39 -9.77 -0.62
CA PRO A 70 32.50 -9.51 0.30
C PRO A 70 33.37 -8.32 -0.11
N LYS A 71 33.33 -7.88 -1.38
CA LYS A 71 34.14 -6.75 -1.86
C LYS A 71 33.46 -5.40 -1.71
N CYS A 72 32.21 -5.29 -2.18
CA CYS A 72 31.50 -4.02 -2.25
C CYS A 72 30.28 -3.94 -1.32
N GLN A 73 30.04 -4.98 -0.52
CA GLN A 73 28.94 -5.06 0.45
C GLN A 73 27.54 -4.82 -0.14
N SER A 74 27.37 -4.85 -1.46
CA SER A 74 26.06 -4.75 -2.08
C SER A 74 25.25 -6.02 -1.82
N ILE A 75 23.95 -5.86 -1.58
CA ILE A 75 23.00 -6.99 -1.51
C ILE A 75 22.76 -7.52 -2.92
N GLN A 76 23.10 -8.78 -3.14
CA GLN A 76 22.94 -9.51 -4.41
C GLN A 76 22.01 -10.70 -4.20
N HIS A 77 21.35 -11.15 -5.26
CA HIS A 77 20.59 -12.39 -5.23
C HIS A 77 21.53 -13.59 -5.06
N ALA A 78 21.17 -14.58 -4.25
CA ALA A 78 22.01 -15.72 -3.89
C ALA A 78 22.43 -16.58 -5.11
N ARG A 79 21.63 -16.57 -6.19
CA ARG A 79 21.95 -17.26 -7.46
C ARG A 79 22.87 -16.47 -8.40
N THR A 80 23.04 -15.16 -8.19
CA THR A 80 23.82 -14.30 -9.10
C THR A 80 25.30 -14.66 -9.04
N ARG A 81 25.87 -15.28 -10.08
CA ARG A 81 27.26 -15.77 -10.06
C ARG A 81 28.32 -14.68 -10.00
N LYS A 82 28.03 -13.49 -10.53
CA LYS A 82 28.96 -12.36 -10.62
C LYS A 82 28.32 -11.09 -10.07
N CYS A 83 28.96 -10.45 -9.10
CA CYS A 83 28.56 -9.15 -8.60
C CYS A 83 28.87 -8.06 -9.63
N THR A 84 28.18 -6.92 -9.57
CA THR A 84 28.47 -5.73 -10.39
C THR A 84 29.91 -5.23 -10.24
N CYS A 85 30.51 -5.36 -9.05
CA CYS A 85 31.91 -5.06 -8.80
C CYS A 85 32.91 -6.06 -9.41
N GLY A 86 32.43 -7.09 -10.11
CA GLY A 86 33.25 -8.12 -10.75
C GLY A 86 33.59 -9.33 -9.89
N HIS A 87 33.21 -9.35 -8.61
CA HIS A 87 33.44 -10.52 -7.74
C HIS A 87 32.62 -11.74 -8.19
N VAL A 88 33.28 -12.88 -8.37
CA VAL A 88 32.64 -14.17 -8.71
C VAL A 88 32.42 -14.97 -7.43
N PHE A 89 31.18 -15.39 -7.21
CA PHE A 89 30.82 -16.16 -6.03
C PHE A 89 31.08 -17.65 -6.23
N PRO A 90 31.61 -18.37 -5.23
CA PRO A 90 31.86 -19.80 -5.32
C PRO A 90 30.54 -20.55 -5.45
N ILE A 91 30.46 -21.44 -6.45
CA ILE A 91 29.35 -22.38 -6.59
C ILE A 91 29.67 -23.56 -5.69
N LYS A 92 28.91 -23.74 -4.60
CA LYS A 92 28.96 -25.00 -3.85
C LYS A 92 28.36 -26.09 -4.73
N THR A 93 29.18 -26.82 -5.45
CA THR A 93 28.77 -28.10 -6.02
C THR A 93 28.42 -29.00 -4.85
N ARG A 94 27.17 -29.43 -4.76
CA ARG A 94 26.78 -30.50 -3.84
C ARG A 94 27.58 -31.72 -4.27
N ALA A 95 28.61 -32.10 -3.50
CA ALA A 95 29.27 -33.36 -3.69
C ALA A 95 28.23 -34.46 -3.45
N THR A 96 27.89 -35.20 -4.49
CA THR A 96 27.15 -36.45 -4.40
C THR A 96 28.06 -37.43 -3.68
N ALA A 97 27.77 -37.69 -2.41
CA ALA A 97 28.38 -38.79 -1.68
C ALA A 97 27.71 -40.08 -2.16
N GLU A 98 28.43 -40.85 -2.99
CA GLU A 98 28.15 -42.25 -3.29
C GLU A 98 28.94 -43.10 -2.29
N ASN A 99 28.24 -43.78 -1.38
CA ASN A 99 28.51 -45.16 -0.91
C ASN A 99 27.38 -45.62 0.01
#